data_AF-A0A3C0CU04-F1
#
_entry.id   AF-A0A3C0CU04-F1
#
_cell.length_a   1.000
_cell.length_b   1.000
_cell.length_c   1.000
_cell.angle_alpha   90.00
_cell.angle_beta   90.00
_cell.angle_gamma   90.00
#
_symmetry.space_group_name_H-M   'P 1'
#
loop_
_entity.id
_entity.type
_entity.pdbx_description
1 polymer ?
#
loop_
_entity_poly.entity_id
_entity_poly.type
_entity_poly.pdbx_seq_one_letter_code
_entity_poly.pdbx_strand_id
1 'polypeptide(L)'
;MYKPSKRERLQAAVEGHSVDRVPVGLWRRFPLSNQSGSELADAEIDFAKKYDPDFLKVMHTLPLEMERMENPEDWWKLRPLNPESGNFAARLET
;
A
#
# COMPACT_ATOMS: atom_id res chain seq x y z
N MET A 1 15.26 21.40 -22.20
CA MET A 1 14.57 20.11 -22.45
C MET A 1 13.62 19.86 -21.29
N TYR A 2 12.37 19.48 -21.54
CA TYR A 2 11.39 19.22 -20.48
C TYR A 2 11.76 17.93 -19.72
N LYS A 3 11.67 17.95 -18.39
CA LYS A 3 11.89 16.80 -17.53
C LYS A 3 10.59 16.51 -16.78
N PRO A 4 9.94 15.35 -17.00
CA PRO A 4 8.68 15.05 -16.34
C PRO A 4 8.89 14.81 -14.85
N SER A 5 7.90 15.23 -14.06
CA SER A 5 7.74 14.82 -12.67
C SER A 5 7.54 13.31 -12.57
N LYS A 6 7.75 12.75 -11.37
CA LYS A 6 7.51 11.33 -11.09
C LYS A 6 6.08 10.90 -11.42
N ARG A 7 5.11 11.76 -11.10
CA ARG A 7 3.68 11.55 -11.39
C ARG A 7 3.42 11.52 -12.90
N GLU A 8 3.93 12.49 -13.65
CA GLU A 8 3.76 12.53 -15.12
C GLU A 8 4.41 11.30 -15.77
N ARG A 9 5.61 10.91 -15.34
CA ARG A 9 6.29 9.69 -15.82
C ARG A 9 5.44 8.45 -15.55
N LEU A 10 4.92 8.31 -14.34
CA LEU A 10 4.11 7.15 -13.95
C LEU A 10 2.82 7.08 -14.78
N GLN A 11 2.11 8.20 -14.93
CA GLN A 11 0.87 8.26 -15.69
C GLN A 11 1.10 7.89 -17.16
N ALA A 12 2.12 8.48 -17.79
CA ALA A 12 2.48 8.16 -19.17
C ALA A 12 2.84 6.68 -19.35
N ALA A 13 3.57 6.08 -18.41
CA ALA A 13 3.90 4.65 -18.46
C ALA A 13 2.64 3.76 -18.35
N VAL A 14 1.70 4.10 -17.47
CA VAL A 14 0.42 3.37 -17.31
C VAL A 14 -0.45 3.46 -18.58
N GLU A 15 -0.42 4.60 -19.26
CA GLU A 15 -1.14 4.84 -20.51
C GLU A 15 -0.43 4.25 -21.74
N GLY A 16 0.75 3.66 -21.57
CA GLY A 16 1.53 3.07 -22.67
C GLY A 16 2.26 4.09 -23.54
N HIS A 17 2.42 5.33 -23.06
CA HIS A 17 3.20 6.37 -23.72
C HIS A 17 4.71 6.22 -23.47
N SER A 18 5.51 6.86 -24.32
CA SER A 18 6.97 6.91 -24.15
C SER A 18 7.35 7.70 -22.89
N VAL A 19 8.29 7.18 -22.13
CA VAL A 19 8.82 7.81 -20.91
C VAL A 19 10.33 8.02 -20.99
N ASP A 20 10.85 8.99 -20.23
CA ASP A 20 12.28 9.29 -20.14
C ASP A 20 13.10 8.16 -19.47
N ARG A 21 12.47 7.41 -18.55
CA ARG A 21 12.95 6.13 -18.02
C ARG A 21 11.78 5.31 -17.46
N VAL A 22 12.00 4.02 -17.25
CA VAL A 22 11.03 3.14 -16.59
C VAL A 22 10.79 3.62 -15.14
N PRO A 23 9.53 3.85 -14.71
CA PRO A 23 9.21 4.18 -13.32
C PRO A 23 9.41 2.97 -12.41
N VAL A 24 9.92 3.18 -11.19
CA VAL A 24 10.23 2.12 -10.23
C VAL A 24 9.50 2.35 -8.90
N GLY A 25 8.90 1.28 -8.37
CA GLY A 25 8.34 1.23 -7.02
C GLY A 25 8.82 -0.03 -6.29
N LEU A 26 8.76 -0.02 -4.97
CA LEU A 26 9.20 -1.13 -4.13
C LEU A 26 8.11 -1.55 -3.15
N TRP A 27 7.98 -2.86 -2.97
CA TRP A 27 7.02 -3.48 -2.06
C TRP A 27 7.80 -3.94 -0.84
N ARG A 28 7.60 -3.28 0.30
CA ARG A 28 8.33 -3.58 1.52
C ARG A 28 7.37 -3.75 2.68
N ARG A 29 7.50 -4.86 3.41
CA ARG A 29 6.92 -4.99 4.75
C ARG A 29 7.89 -4.37 5.75
N PHE A 30 7.41 -3.46 6.58
CA PHE A 30 8.22 -2.78 7.58
C PHE A 30 8.21 -3.59 8.89
N PRO A 31 9.38 -3.81 9.53
CA PRO A 31 9.47 -4.59 10.77
C PRO A 31 9.09 -3.72 11.98
N LEU A 32 7.82 -3.29 12.03
CA LEU A 32 7.27 -2.44 13.08
C LEU A 32 6.49 -3.27 14.09
N SER A 33 6.46 -2.80 15.35
CA SER A 33 5.59 -3.34 16.38
C SER A 33 4.13 -3.11 16.04
N ASN A 34 3.79 -1.87 15.63
CA ASN A 34 2.48 -1.56 15.08
C ASN A 34 2.55 -1.53 13.55
N GLN A 35 1.72 -2.35 12.91
CA GLN A 35 1.66 -2.51 11.45
C GLN A 35 0.50 -1.71 10.84
N SER A 36 0.16 -0.56 11.44
CA SER A 36 -0.90 0.36 11.02
C SER A 36 -0.65 1.79 11.55
N GLY A 37 -1.60 2.69 11.27
CA GLY A 37 -1.60 4.07 11.75
C GLY A 37 -0.38 4.92 11.38
N SER A 38 -0.09 5.90 12.22
CA SER A 38 1.01 6.86 12.06
C SER A 38 2.40 6.21 12.03
N GLU A 39 2.65 5.18 12.85
CA GLU A 39 3.95 4.49 12.87
C GLU A 39 4.30 3.86 11.51
N LEU A 40 3.32 3.20 10.86
CA LEU A 40 3.51 2.65 9.52
C LEU A 40 3.65 3.75 8.47
N ALA A 41 2.83 4.80 8.55
CA ALA A 41 2.89 5.93 7.62
C ALA A 41 4.27 6.61 7.66
N ASP A 42 4.81 6.85 8.85
CA ASP A 42 6.13 7.45 9.04
C ASP A 42 7.24 6.57 8.44
N ALA A 43 7.18 5.25 8.67
CA ALA A 43 8.14 4.31 8.09
C ALA A 43 8.09 4.27 6.55
N GLU A 44 6.89 4.34 5.96
CA GLU A 44 6.69 4.40 4.51
C GLU A 44 7.22 5.72 3.92
N ILE A 45 6.98 6.85 4.60
CA ILE A 45 7.49 8.18 4.21
C ILE A 45 9.01 8.23 4.31
N ASP A 46 9.60 7.73 5.39
CA ASP A 46 11.06 7.71 5.58
C ASP A 46 11.75 6.82 4.54
N PHE A 47 11.12 5.70 4.18
CA PHE A 47 11.56 4.89 3.05
C PHE A 47 11.52 5.66 1.73
N ALA A 48 10.43 6.38 1.46
CA ALA A 48 10.30 7.19 0.25
C ALA A 48 11.35 8.30 0.19
N LYS A 49 11.63 8.98 1.31
CA LYS A 49 12.68 10.00 1.40
C LYS A 49 14.08 9.42 1.18
N LYS A 50 14.33 8.21 1.70
CA LYS A 50 15.66 7.57 1.63
C LYS A 50 15.99 7.00 0.25
N TYR A 51 15.03 6.34 -0.39
CA TYR A 51 15.27 5.59 -1.63
C TYR A 51 14.65 6.24 -2.88
N ASP A 52 13.83 7.27 -2.69
CA ASP A 52 13.27 8.11 -3.75
C ASP A 52 12.58 7.35 -4.92
N PRO A 53 11.69 6.37 -4.65
CA PRO A 53 10.97 5.67 -5.72
C PRO A 53 10.04 6.61 -6.51
N ASP A 54 9.61 6.21 -7.70
CA ASP A 54 8.66 7.00 -8.50
C ASP A 54 7.25 7.01 -7.90
N PHE A 55 6.91 5.98 -7.13
CA PHE A 55 5.67 5.90 -6.37
C PHE A 55 5.85 5.09 -5.10
N LEU A 56 5.02 5.42 -4.11
CA LEU A 56 4.93 4.70 -2.86
C LEU A 56 3.68 3.84 -2.88
N LYS A 57 3.84 2.55 -2.60
CA LYS A 57 2.71 1.68 -2.33
C LYS A 57 2.33 1.84 -0.86
N VAL A 58 1.17 2.45 -0.62
CA VAL A 58 0.55 2.45 0.71
C VAL A 58 0.12 1.02 1.02
N MET A 59 0.78 0.39 1.99
CA MET A 59 0.51 -0.98 2.38
C MET A 59 -0.30 -1.01 3.68
N HIS A 60 -1.33 -1.86 3.72
CA HIS A 60 -1.91 -2.29 4.99
C HIS A 60 -1.30 -3.64 5.35
N THR A 61 -0.68 -3.74 6.52
CA THR A 61 0.10 -4.93 6.91
C THR A 61 -0.57 -5.82 7.95
N LEU A 62 -1.65 -5.36 8.59
CA LEU A 62 -2.41 -6.18 9.53
C LEU A 62 -3.17 -7.30 8.79
N PRO A 63 -3.34 -8.46 9.45
CA PRO A 63 -4.13 -9.54 8.88
C PRO A 63 -5.59 -9.13 8.76
N LEU A 64 -6.30 -9.72 7.80
CA LEU A 64 -7.75 -9.65 7.79
C LEU A 64 -8.30 -10.37 9.02
N GLU A 65 -9.34 -9.79 9.63
CA GLU A 65 -10.07 -10.42 10.73
C GLU A 65 -10.97 -11.51 10.17
N MET A 66 -10.35 -12.64 9.81
CA MET A 66 -11.01 -13.77 9.22
C MET A 66 -10.74 -15.04 10.01
N GLU A 67 -11.78 -15.85 10.16
CA GLU A 67 -11.64 -17.20 10.68
C GLU A 67 -10.93 -18.10 9.65
N ARG A 68 -10.34 -19.19 10.13
CA ARG A 68 -9.76 -20.22 9.26
C ARG A 68 -10.87 -20.86 8.43
N MET A 69 -10.68 -20.92 7.11
CA MET A 69 -11.58 -21.62 6.20
C MET A 69 -11.12 -23.08 6.08
N GLU A 70 -12.01 -24.03 6.35
CA GLU A 70 -11.73 -25.47 6.30
C GLU A 70 -12.49 -26.18 5.17
N ASN A 71 -13.66 -25.67 4.80
CA ASN A 71 -14.51 -26.20 3.72
C ASN A 71 -15.09 -25.08 2.82
N PRO A 72 -15.61 -25.42 1.63
CA PRO A 72 -16.21 -24.43 0.73
C PRO A 72 -17.39 -23.64 1.33
N GLU A 73 -18.14 -24.21 2.26
CA GLU A 73 -19.29 -23.57 2.91
C GLU A 73 -18.87 -22.43 3.85
N ASP A 74 -17.65 -22.47 4.39
CA ASP A 74 -17.10 -21.41 5.25
C ASP A 74 -17.02 -20.06 4.53
N TRP A 75 -16.97 -20.04 3.20
CA TRP A 75 -17.00 -18.81 2.41
C TRP A 75 -18.28 -17.99 2.66
N TRP A 76 -19.40 -18.64 3.02
CA TRP A 76 -20.64 -17.95 3.38
C TRP A 76 -20.57 -17.21 4.72
N LYS A 77 -19.54 -17.48 5.54
CA LYS A 77 -19.29 -16.75 6.79
C LYS A 77 -18.64 -15.40 6.56
N LEU A 78 -18.00 -15.19 5.39
CA LEU A 78 -17.38 -13.91 5.07
C LEU A 78 -18.44 -12.79 5.12
N ARG A 79 -18.03 -11.67 5.70
CA ARG A 79 -18.82 -10.44 5.74
C ARG A 79 -18.00 -9.32 5.10
N PRO A 80 -18.64 -8.33 4.48
CA PRO A 80 -17.94 -7.13 4.05
C PRO A 80 -17.17 -6.53 5.23
N LEU A 81 -15.91 -6.17 4.99
CA LEU A 81 -15.10 -5.47 5.99
C LEU A 81 -15.73 -4.11 6.28
N ASN A 82 -15.79 -3.73 7.55
CA ASN A 82 -16.19 -2.38 7.93
C ASN A 82 -14.99 -1.43 7.72
N PRO A 83 -15.11 -0.36 6.92
CA PRO A 83 -14.02 0.57 6.72
C PRO A 83 -13.63 1.37 7.98
N GLU A 84 -14.52 1.41 8.99
CA GLU A 84 -14.41 2.22 10.20
C GLU A 84 -14.16 1.39 11.47
N SER A 85 -14.08 0.06 11.38
CA SER A 85 -13.72 -0.79 12.52
C SER A 85 -12.73 -1.90 12.18
N GLY A 86 -12.14 -2.50 13.22
CA GLY A 86 -11.25 -3.65 13.09
C GLY A 86 -9.91 -3.31 12.46
N ASN A 87 -9.16 -4.34 12.05
CA ASN A 87 -7.82 -4.17 11.47
C ASN A 87 -7.82 -3.25 10.25
N PHE A 88 -8.87 -3.27 9.42
CA PHE A 88 -8.91 -2.40 8.25
C PHE A 88 -8.93 -0.91 8.62
N ALA A 89 -9.66 -0.53 9.68
CA ALA A 89 -9.76 0.85 10.14
C ALA A 89 -8.53 1.32 10.92
N ALA A 90 -7.74 0.41 11.48
CA ALA A 90 -6.51 0.75 12.20
C ALA A 90 -5.50 1.54 11.34
N ARG A 91 -5.66 1.52 10.01
CA ARG A 91 -4.87 2.36 9.08
C ARG A 91 -5.17 3.87 9.19
N LEU A 92 -6.29 4.25 9.78
CA LEU A 92 -6.74 5.63 9.95
C LEU A 92 -6.37 6.20 11.33
N GLU A 93 -5.82 5.38 12.21
CA GLU A 93 -5.35 5.81 13.54
C GLU A 93 -4.18 6.79 13.40
N THR A 94 -4.26 7.90 14.15
CA THR A 94 -3.28 9.00 14.14
C THR A 94 -2.48 9.03 15.43
#